data_AF-A0A426CPR6-F1
#
_entry.id   AF-A0A426CPR6-F1
#
_cell.length_a   1.000
_cell.length_b   1.000
_cell.length_c   1.000
_cell.angle_alpha   90.00
_cell.angle_beta   90.00
_cell.angle_gamma   90.00
#
_symmetry.space_group_name_H-M   'P 1'
#
loop_
_entity.id
_entity.type
_entity.pdbx_description
1 polymer ?
#
loop_
_entity_poly.entity_id
_entity_poly.type
_entity_poly.pdbx_seq_one_letter_code
_entity_poly.pdbx_strand_id
1 'polypeptide(L)'
;MSQPTPNHRTMAAYYARGITEGFIEASTVITWADEVIVAADKTEDWMIEISTCGPEDRLKVLSHLNTVQGTLDQAALDQLLAAKK
;
A
#
# COMPACT_ATOMS: atom_id res chain seq x y z
N MET A 1 -18.57 -9.79 12.97
CA MET A 1 -17.54 -8.84 13.46
C MET A 1 -16.87 -8.31 12.20
N SER A 2 -17.07 -7.04 11.86
CA SER A 2 -16.39 -6.44 10.70
C SER A 2 -14.94 -6.22 11.13
N GLN A 3 -13.98 -6.93 10.52
CA GLN A 3 -12.57 -6.61 10.76
C GLN A 3 -12.35 -5.15 10.34
N PRO A 4 -11.69 -4.33 11.18
CA PRO A 4 -11.36 -2.97 10.79
C PRO A 4 -10.44 -3.01 9.57
N THR A 5 -10.77 -2.22 8.54
CA THR A 5 -9.88 -2.03 7.39
C THR A 5 -8.51 -1.60 7.90
N PRO A 6 -7.41 -2.28 7.52
CA PRO A 6 -6.07 -1.90 7.95
C PRO A 6 -5.77 -0.45 7.57
N ASN A 7 -5.06 0.26 8.45
CA ASN A 7 -4.69 1.65 8.16
C ASN A 7 -3.71 1.72 6.97
N HIS A 8 -3.55 2.92 6.37
CA HIS A 8 -2.70 3.11 5.19
C HIS A 8 -1.25 2.68 5.42
N ARG A 9 -0.68 2.89 6.62
CA ARG A 9 0.69 2.46 6.96
C ARG A 9 0.83 0.94 6.93
N THR A 10 -0.16 0.22 7.44
CA THR A 10 -0.22 -1.24 7.43
C THR A 10 -0.41 -1.78 6.01
N MET A 11 -1.32 -1.18 5.23
CA MET A 11 -1.48 -1.52 3.81
C MET A 11 -0.20 -1.27 3.02
N ALA A 12 0.48 -0.15 3.26
CA ALA A 12 1.74 0.16 2.60
C ALA A 12 2.84 -0.86 2.92
N ALA A 13 2.93 -1.33 4.17
CA ALA A 13 3.84 -2.41 4.56
C ALA A 13 3.51 -3.74 3.87
N TYR A 14 2.21 -4.06 3.74
CA TYR A 14 1.74 -5.23 3.02
C TYR A 14 2.13 -5.18 1.54
N TYR A 15 1.87 -4.04 0.87
CA TYR A 15 2.26 -3.84 -0.53
C TYR A 15 3.78 -3.85 -0.74
N ALA A 16 4.55 -3.29 0.19
CA ALA A 16 6.01 -3.31 0.12
C ALA A 16 6.54 -4.75 0.17
N ARG A 17 6.04 -5.57 1.11
CA ARG A 17 6.34 -7.02 1.14
C ARG A 17 5.86 -7.72 -0.13
N GLY A 18 4.66 -7.37 -0.59
CA GLY A 18 4.06 -7.70 -1.89
C GLY A 18 5.02 -7.65 -3.07
N ILE A 19 5.54 -6.46 -3.30
CA ILE A 19 6.46 -6.15 -4.40
C ILE A 19 7.79 -6.88 -4.19
N THR A 20 8.35 -6.86 -2.98
CA THR A 20 9.64 -7.50 -2.69
C THR A 20 9.61 -9.02 -2.89
N GLU A 21 8.53 -9.68 -2.49
CA GLU A 21 8.35 -11.13 -2.66
C GLU A 21 7.75 -11.51 -4.03
N GLY A 22 7.37 -10.52 -4.86
CA GLY A 22 6.90 -10.74 -6.23
C GLY A 22 5.47 -11.26 -6.36
N PHE A 23 4.64 -11.11 -5.34
CA PHE A 23 3.21 -11.52 -5.38
C PHE A 23 2.24 -10.36 -5.61
N ILE A 24 2.75 -9.13 -5.62
CA ILE A 24 1.99 -7.93 -5.96
C ILE A 24 2.75 -7.18 -7.05
N GLU A 25 2.02 -6.75 -8.07
CA GLU A 25 2.53 -5.89 -9.12
C GLU A 25 2.40 -4.41 -8.73
N ALA A 26 3.27 -3.56 -9.30
CA ALA A 26 3.21 -2.12 -9.07
C ALA A 26 1.85 -1.53 -9.48
N SER A 27 1.23 -2.05 -10.54
CA SER A 27 -0.11 -1.69 -11.00
C SER A 27 -1.18 -1.79 -9.91
N THR A 28 -1.18 -2.87 -9.12
CA THR A 28 -2.12 -3.05 -7.99
C THR A 28 -1.95 -1.96 -6.94
N VAL A 29 -0.71 -1.57 -6.66
CA VAL A 29 -0.42 -0.52 -5.67
C VAL A 29 -0.81 0.86 -6.19
N ILE A 30 -0.62 1.12 -7.49
CA ILE A 30 -1.07 2.33 -8.17
C ILE A 30 -2.60 2.45 -8.05
N THR A 31 -3.34 1.39 -8.39
CA THR A 31 -4.81 1.39 -8.26
C THR A 31 -5.25 1.62 -6.82
N TRP A 32 -4.57 1.01 -5.84
CA TRP A 32 -4.85 1.28 -4.43
C TRP A 32 -4.65 2.76 -4.07
N ALA A 33 -3.57 3.39 -4.55
CA ALA A 33 -3.36 4.81 -4.32
C ALA A 33 -4.45 5.67 -4.98
N ASP A 34 -4.88 5.34 -6.20
CA ASP A 34 -5.99 6.01 -6.87
C ASP A 34 -7.30 5.94 -6.06
N GLU A 35 -7.63 4.75 -5.54
CA GLU A 35 -8.79 4.55 -4.68
C GLU A 35 -8.71 5.36 -3.39
N VAL A 36 -7.53 5.39 -2.76
CA VAL A 36 -7.31 6.20 -1.56
C VAL A 36 -7.46 7.70 -1.86
N ILE A 37 -6.97 8.19 -3.01
CA ILE A 37 -7.14 9.59 -3.43
C ILE A 37 -8.62 9.93 -3.58
N VAL A 38 -9.39 9.06 -4.22
CA VAL A 38 -10.84 9.27 -4.43
C VAL A 38 -11.60 9.29 -3.11
N ALA A 39 -11.19 8.46 -2.14
CA ALA A 39 -11.86 8.33 -0.85
C ALA A 39 -11.40 9.34 0.21
N ALA A 40 -10.23 9.97 0.05
CA ALA A 40 -9.65 10.83 1.06
C ALA A 40 -10.22 12.26 1.02
N ASP A 41 -10.60 12.80 2.18
CA ASP A 41 -10.96 14.23 2.33
C ASP A 41 -9.77 15.16 1.99
N LYS A 42 -8.54 14.67 2.21
CA LYS A 42 -7.31 15.37 1.89
C LYS A 42 -6.29 14.40 1.30
N THR A 43 -5.81 14.74 0.12
CA THR A 43 -4.72 14.04 -0.54
C THR A 43 -3.37 14.34 0.12
N GLU A 44 -2.57 13.30 0.33
CA GLU A 44 -1.18 13.39 0.79
C GLU A 44 -0.21 13.14 -0.37
N ASP A 45 1.02 13.65 -0.27
CA ASP A 45 2.02 13.56 -1.35
C ASP A 45 2.29 12.11 -1.78
N TRP A 46 2.41 11.19 -0.82
CA TRP A 46 2.67 9.78 -1.10
C TRP A 46 1.60 9.16 -2.01
N MET A 47 0.35 9.62 -1.93
CA MET A 47 -0.75 9.09 -2.74
C MET A 47 -0.54 9.45 -4.21
N ILE A 48 -0.22 10.71 -4.49
CA ILE A 48 0.04 11.22 -5.84
C ILE A 48 1.34 10.65 -6.40
N GLU A 49 2.38 10.56 -5.58
CA GLU A 49 3.66 9.97 -5.98
C GLU A 49 3.51 8.50 -6.42
N ILE A 50 2.71 7.71 -5.72
CA ILE A 50 2.41 6.32 -6.11
C ILE A 50 1.51 6.30 -7.35
N SER A 51 0.41 7.06 -7.37
CA SER A 51 -0.57 7.10 -8.48
C SER A 51 0.08 7.49 -9.83
N THR A 52 1.11 8.33 -9.80
CA THR A 52 1.84 8.78 -11.00
C THR A 52 2.99 7.86 -11.45
N CYS A 53 3.20 6.73 -10.77
CA CYS A 53 4.17 5.73 -11.21
C CYS A 53 3.69 4.95 -12.44
N GLY A 54 4.64 4.46 -13.24
CA GLY A 54 4.36 3.49 -14.30
C GLY A 54 4.19 2.06 -13.74
N PRO A 55 3.50 1.16 -14.48
CA PRO A 55 3.26 -0.22 -14.05
C PRO A 55 4.56 -1.06 -13.92
N GLU A 56 5.67 -0.61 -14.48
CA GLU A 56 6.98 -1.26 -14.37
C GLU A 56 7.89 -0.63 -13.30
N ASP A 57 7.45 0.45 -12.64
CA ASP A 57 8.25 1.24 -11.70
C ASP A 57 8.31 0.62 -10.28
N ARG A 58 8.54 -0.69 -10.19
CA ARG A 58 8.50 -1.46 -8.92
C ARG A 58 9.36 -0.84 -7.81
N LEU A 59 10.57 -0.40 -8.13
CA LEU A 59 11.48 0.21 -7.14
C LEU A 59 11.02 1.59 -6.69
N LYS A 60 10.44 2.37 -7.59
CA LYS A 60 9.92 3.72 -7.27
C LYS A 60 8.69 3.62 -6.39
N VAL A 61 7.76 2.72 -6.73
CA VAL A 61 6.58 2.41 -5.89
C VAL A 61 7.02 1.94 -4.51
N LEU A 62 8.01 1.03 -4.43
CA LEU A 62 8.55 0.57 -3.14
C LEU A 62 9.15 1.73 -2.32
N SER A 63 9.85 2.66 -2.97
CA SER A 63 10.39 3.85 -2.30
C SER A 63 9.26 4.71 -1.70
N HIS A 64 8.20 5.00 -2.46
CA HIS A 64 7.08 5.81 -1.99
C HIS A 64 6.25 5.10 -0.91
N LEU A 65 6.07 3.77 -0.99
CA LEU A 65 5.40 3.01 0.07
C LEU A 65 6.09 3.15 1.45
N ASN A 66 7.41 3.35 1.46
CA ASN A 66 8.16 3.55 2.70
C ASN A 66 8.02 4.97 3.28
N THR A 67 7.49 5.94 2.52
CA THR A 67 7.26 7.31 2.99
C THR A 67 5.88 7.47 3.65
N VAL A 68 4.97 6.50 3.46
CA VAL A 68 3.64 6.49 4.09
C VAL A 68 3.79 6.52 5.60
N GLN A 69 3.23 7.56 6.22
CA GLN A 69 3.31 7.79 7.67
C GLN A 69 2.19 7.07 8.42
N GLY A 70 2.34 6.95 9.74
CA GLY A 70 1.36 6.36 10.64
C GLY A 70 1.90 5.20 11.47
N THR A 71 1.03 4.59 12.26
CA THR A 71 1.38 3.45 13.12
C THR A 71 1.18 2.14 12.38
N LEU A 72 2.23 1.33 12.29
CA LEU A 72 2.13 -0.03 11.76
C LEU A 72 1.39 -0.92 12.77
N ASP A 73 0.27 -1.49 12.33
CA ASP A 73 -0.39 -2.58 13.05
C ASP A 73 0.21 -3.92 12.59
N GLN A 74 1.13 -4.45 13.39
CA GLN A 74 1.81 -5.70 13.06
C GLN A 74 0.85 -6.90 13.03
N ALA A 75 -0.17 -6.92 13.88
CA ALA A 75 -1.11 -8.03 13.94
C ALA A 75 -2.00 -8.06 12.69
N ALA A 76 -2.47 -6.90 12.23
CA ALA A 76 -3.20 -6.79 10.98
C ALA A 76 -2.32 -7.12 9.76
N LEU A 77 -1.05 -6.69 9.75
CA LEU A 77 -0.11 -7.06 8.68
C LEU A 77 0.09 -8.58 8.60
N ASP A 78 0.30 -9.24 9.74
CA ASP A 78 0.51 -10.69 9.78
C ASP A 78 -0.75 -11.45 9.33
N GLN A 79 -1.95 -10.95 9.64
CA GLN A 79 -3.21 -11.51 9.14
C GLN A 79 -3.32 -11.38 7.61
N LEU A 80 -2.98 -10.23 7.04
CA LEU A 80 -2.98 -10.03 5.58
C LEU A 80 -2.00 -10.96 4.87
N LEU A 81 -0.79 -11.11 5.42
CA LEU A 81 0.24 -11.98 4.86
C LEU A 81 -0.08 -13.46 5.03
N ALA A 82 -0.77 -13.84 6.12
CA ALA A 82 -1.25 -15.20 6.29
C ALA A 82 -2.35 -15.55 5.28
N ALA A 83 -3.24 -14.60 4.97
CA ALA A 83 -4.31 -14.77 3.98
C ALA A 83 -3.83 -14.87 2.52
N LYS A 84 -2.56 -14.55 2.25
CA LYS A 84 -1.90 -14.73 0.95
C LYS A 84 -1.62 -16.22 0.65
N LYS A 85 -1.47 -17.06 1.69
CA LYS A 85 -1.19 -18.51 1.55
C LYS A 85 -2.45 -19.30 1.24
#